data_AF-A0A9D7P4A8-F1
#
_entry.id   AF-A0A9D7P4A8-F1
#
_cell.length_a   1.000
_cell.length_b   1.000
_cell.length_c   1.000
_cell.angle_alpha   90.00
_cell.angle_beta   90.00
_cell.angle_gamma   90.00
#
_symmetry.space_group_name_H-M   'P 1'
#
loop_
_entity.id
_entity.type
_entity.pdbx_description
1 polymer ?
#
loop_
_entity_poly.entity_id
_entity_poly.type
_entity_poly.pdbx_seq_one_letter_code
_entity_poly.pdbx_strand_id
1 'polypeptide(L)'
;MRRCGNGVWAIDLISKQVTNWKANVSGLAGPAFGGDGTIYVATRSGGERPDSLVALDPKTLSVKGWYSAGNQEFSSTPVIFQYKGRALIAATTRDGRVHLLDTSNLGGSDHQTPLFATSVSSKAGDFVPGALASWQDLGGTRWILAPAIGTQAADAGFKAENGAVTKGSVVAWKIVEHGFRLWQARGNLCRTGPARKRLRKSALPATILKNPSLFDRIGPAGRRHWRRCLTSEQKPQIRNATL
;
A
#
# COMPACT_ATOMS: atom_id res chain seq x y z
N MET A 1 15.64 -2.03 -32.94
CA MET A 1 15.52 -2.60 -31.58
C MET A 1 14.06 -2.99 -31.36
N ARG A 2 13.70 -4.28 -31.39
CA ARG A 2 12.31 -4.71 -31.10
C ARG A 2 12.08 -4.50 -29.60
N ARG A 3 11.21 -3.55 -29.22
CA ARG A 3 10.76 -3.44 -27.83
C ARG A 3 9.97 -4.70 -27.50
N CYS A 4 10.32 -5.40 -26.42
CA CYS A 4 9.40 -6.37 -25.84
C CYS A 4 8.09 -5.61 -25.52
N GLY A 5 6.95 -6.10 -26.01
CA GLY A 5 5.64 -5.52 -25.65
C GLY A 5 5.44 -5.58 -24.15
N ASN A 6 4.68 -4.69 -23.53
CA ASN A 6 4.45 -4.73 -22.07
C ASN A 6 3.75 -6.05 -21.68
N GLY A 7 4.11 -6.63 -20.53
CA GLY A 7 3.58 -7.92 -20.09
C GLY A 7 4.34 -8.54 -18.92
N VAL A 8 4.05 -9.82 -18.68
CA VAL A 8 4.76 -10.68 -17.73
C VAL A 8 5.39 -11.83 -18.51
N TRP A 9 6.64 -12.18 -18.18
CA TRP A 9 7.34 -13.33 -18.74
C TRP A 9 7.72 -14.27 -17.60
N ALA A 10 7.54 -15.55 -17.83
CA ALA A 10 8.02 -16.63 -16.99
C ALA A 10 9.04 -17.43 -17.79
N ILE A 11 10.18 -17.71 -17.18
CA ILE A 11 11.20 -18.60 -17.75
C ILE A 11 11.31 -19.83 -16.86
N ASP A 12 11.14 -21.00 -17.46
CA ASP A 12 11.50 -22.25 -16.81
C ASP A 12 13.02 -22.43 -16.94
N LEU A 13 13.74 -22.41 -15.82
CA LEU A 13 15.21 -22.41 -15.82
C LEU A 13 15.84 -23.76 -16.23
N ILE A 14 15.06 -24.84 -16.24
CA ILE A 14 15.54 -26.18 -16.59
C ILE A 14 15.40 -26.38 -18.11
N SER A 15 14.18 -26.25 -18.61
CA SER A 15 13.85 -26.41 -20.03
C SER A 15 14.20 -25.19 -20.88
N LYS A 16 14.48 -24.04 -20.25
CA LYS A 16 14.73 -22.74 -20.88
C LYS A 16 13.55 -22.21 -21.69
N GLN A 17 12.35 -22.77 -21.50
CA GLN A 17 11.15 -22.33 -22.17
C GLN A 17 10.66 -21.01 -21.56
N VAL A 18 10.17 -20.11 -22.43
CA VAL A 18 9.66 -18.80 -22.03
C VAL A 18 8.19 -18.72 -22.37
N THR A 19 7.38 -18.45 -21.35
CA THR A 19 5.95 -18.14 -21.47
C THR A 19 5.75 -16.65 -21.24
N ASN A 20 4.79 -16.04 -21.93
CA ASN A 20 4.46 -14.63 -21.73
C ASN A 20 2.95 -14.41 -21.69
N TRP A 21 2.57 -13.39 -20.93
CA TRP A 21 1.22 -12.86 -20.87
C TRP A 21 1.25 -11.36 -21.19
N LYS A 22 0.47 -10.93 -22.19
CA LYS A 22 0.54 -9.55 -22.70
C LYS A 22 -0.36 -8.62 -21.90
N ALA A 23 0.20 -7.55 -21.36
CA ALA A 23 -0.54 -6.63 -20.51
C ALA A 23 0.10 -5.24 -20.48
N ASN A 24 -0.66 -4.20 -20.16
CA ASN A 24 -0.04 -2.95 -19.74
C ASN A 24 0.22 -2.98 -18.22
N VAL A 25 1.31 -3.62 -17.80
CA VAL A 25 1.63 -3.81 -16.38
C VAL A 25 1.85 -2.46 -15.69
N SER A 26 1.27 -2.32 -14.50
CA SER A 26 1.37 -1.15 -13.63
C SER A 26 2.31 -1.40 -12.45
N GLY A 27 2.71 -0.31 -11.80
CA GLY A 27 3.65 -0.33 -10.69
C GLY A 27 5.12 -0.26 -11.12
N LEU A 28 5.99 0.00 -10.15
CA LEU A 28 7.43 0.14 -10.35
C LEU A 28 8.24 -1.07 -9.86
N ALA A 29 7.63 -1.95 -9.07
CA ALA A 29 8.31 -3.10 -8.45
C ALA A 29 7.92 -4.44 -9.11
N GLY A 30 7.11 -4.42 -10.17
CA GLY A 30 6.68 -5.63 -10.88
C GLY A 30 5.51 -6.36 -10.20
N PRO A 31 5.34 -7.66 -10.46
CA PRO A 31 4.27 -8.47 -9.89
C PRO A 31 4.53 -8.86 -8.42
N ALA A 32 3.48 -9.24 -7.72
CA ALA A 32 3.55 -9.82 -6.38
C ALA A 32 3.30 -11.34 -6.43
N PHE A 33 3.84 -12.08 -5.47
CA PHE A 33 3.69 -13.54 -5.40
C PHE A 33 2.89 -13.94 -4.16
N GLY A 34 1.87 -14.76 -4.35
CA GLY A 34 1.13 -15.41 -3.28
C GLY A 34 1.97 -16.49 -2.61
N GLY A 35 1.59 -16.86 -1.38
CA GLY A 35 2.23 -17.97 -0.67
C GLY A 35 2.03 -19.34 -1.34
N ASP A 36 1.04 -19.44 -2.23
CA ASP A 36 0.75 -20.60 -3.08
C ASP A 36 1.48 -20.55 -4.44
N GLY A 37 2.29 -19.52 -4.68
CA GLY A 37 2.99 -19.29 -5.94
C GLY A 37 2.17 -18.54 -7.00
N THR A 38 0.89 -18.23 -6.76
CA THR A 38 0.08 -17.43 -7.71
C THR A 38 0.74 -16.06 -7.94
N ILE A 39 0.82 -15.61 -9.19
CA ILE A 39 1.39 -14.31 -9.56
C ILE A 39 0.26 -13.28 -9.63
N TYR A 40 0.41 -12.15 -8.97
CA TYR A 40 -0.56 -11.05 -8.96
C TYR A 40 0.00 -9.82 -9.66
N VAL A 41 -0.75 -9.31 -10.63
CA VAL A 41 -0.31 -8.23 -11.52
C VAL A 41 -1.39 -7.15 -11.57
N ALA A 42 -1.01 -5.90 -11.29
CA ALA A 42 -1.87 -4.75 -11.55
C ALA A 42 -1.65 -4.24 -12.98
N THR A 43 -2.72 -3.81 -13.65
CA THR A 43 -2.65 -3.33 -15.03
C THR A 43 -3.30 -1.95 -15.22
N ARG A 44 -2.86 -1.27 -16.28
CA ARG A 44 -3.45 -0.04 -16.83
C ARG A 44 -4.19 -0.37 -18.13
N SER A 45 -4.72 0.66 -18.78
CA SER A 45 -5.40 0.54 -20.05
C SER A 45 -4.53 -0.15 -21.11
N GLY A 46 -5.12 -1.10 -21.83
CA GLY A 46 -4.45 -1.93 -22.84
C GLY A 46 -3.96 -3.31 -22.36
N GLY A 47 -3.74 -4.20 -23.33
CA GLY A 47 -3.37 -5.59 -23.09
C GLY A 47 -4.58 -6.52 -22.87
N GLU A 48 -4.34 -7.77 -22.49
CA GLU A 48 -5.39 -8.80 -22.39
C GLU A 48 -6.38 -8.56 -21.24
N ARG A 49 -5.93 -7.90 -20.16
CA ARG A 49 -6.77 -7.53 -19.02
C ARG A 49 -6.44 -6.11 -18.57
N PRO A 50 -7.03 -5.08 -19.21
CA PRO A 50 -6.82 -3.71 -18.79
C PRO A 50 -7.48 -3.42 -17.44
N ASP A 51 -6.98 -2.39 -16.75
CA ASP A 51 -7.63 -1.80 -15.56
C ASP A 51 -7.99 -2.81 -14.47
N SER A 52 -7.11 -3.80 -14.28
CA SER A 52 -7.38 -4.98 -13.47
C SER A 52 -6.23 -5.35 -12.54
N LEU A 53 -6.58 -5.97 -11.42
CA LEU A 53 -5.67 -6.78 -10.61
C LEU A 53 -5.90 -8.24 -10.99
N VAL A 54 -4.90 -8.90 -11.55
CA VAL A 54 -5.01 -10.22 -12.19
C VAL A 54 -4.19 -11.24 -11.42
N ALA A 55 -4.77 -12.40 -11.15
CA ALA A 55 -4.08 -13.60 -10.68
C ALA A 55 -3.72 -14.49 -11.87
N LEU A 56 -2.45 -14.88 -11.97
CA LEU A 56 -1.91 -15.74 -13.01
C LEU A 56 -1.32 -17.01 -12.40
N ASP A 57 -1.46 -18.12 -13.11
CA ASP A 57 -0.71 -19.34 -12.84
C ASP A 57 0.80 -19.10 -13.04
N PRO A 58 1.67 -19.51 -12.10
CA PRO A 58 3.09 -19.17 -12.16
C PRO A 58 3.87 -19.81 -13.31
N LYS A 59 3.39 -20.95 -13.85
CA LYS A 59 4.11 -21.68 -14.91
C LYS A 59 3.58 -21.31 -16.29
N THR A 60 2.27 -21.30 -16.43
CA THR A 60 1.59 -21.11 -17.71
C THR A 60 1.20 -19.66 -17.96
N LEU A 61 1.21 -18.80 -16.93
CA LEU A 61 0.68 -17.44 -16.97
C LEU A 61 -0.79 -17.36 -17.42
N SER A 62 -1.53 -18.47 -17.27
CA SER A 62 -2.97 -18.47 -17.52
C SER A 62 -3.71 -17.70 -16.42
N VAL A 63 -4.77 -16.98 -16.79
CA VAL A 63 -5.55 -16.17 -15.84
C VAL A 63 -6.35 -17.10 -14.92
N LYS A 64 -6.10 -17.01 -13.61
CA LYS A 64 -6.84 -17.75 -12.56
C LYS A 64 -8.03 -16.96 -12.00
N GLY A 65 -7.97 -15.64 -12.09
CA GLY A 65 -9.00 -14.73 -11.58
C GLY A 65 -8.56 -13.29 -11.74
N TRP A 66 -9.49 -12.35 -11.60
CA TRP A 66 -9.18 -10.92 -11.70
C TRP A 66 -10.15 -10.09 -10.88
N TYR A 67 -9.78 -8.84 -10.66
CA TYR A 67 -10.63 -7.79 -10.13
C TYR A 67 -10.51 -6.56 -11.01
N SER A 68 -11.63 -5.97 -11.42
CA SER A 68 -11.70 -4.68 -12.10
C SER A 68 -12.28 -3.63 -11.16
N ALA A 69 -11.58 -2.50 -11.03
CA ALA A 69 -12.08 -1.33 -10.31
C ALA A 69 -12.97 -0.45 -11.21
N GLY A 70 -13.77 -1.07 -12.08
CA GLY A 70 -14.46 -0.40 -13.19
C GLY A 70 -13.46 0.13 -14.21
N ASN A 71 -13.63 1.38 -14.66
CA ASN A 71 -12.76 2.02 -15.66
C ASN A 71 -11.54 2.73 -15.03
N GLN A 72 -11.10 2.29 -13.84
CA GLN A 72 -9.98 2.92 -13.13
C GLN A 72 -8.69 2.12 -13.34
N GLU A 73 -7.70 2.75 -13.96
CA GLU A 73 -6.35 2.21 -14.10
C GLU A 73 -5.70 1.97 -12.74
N PHE A 74 -5.09 0.80 -12.53
CA PHE A 74 -4.19 0.61 -11.40
C PHE A 74 -2.90 1.38 -11.61
N SER A 75 -2.31 1.88 -10.53
CA SER A 75 -1.11 2.72 -10.54
C SER A 75 0.09 2.06 -9.87
N SER A 76 -0.14 1.16 -8.90
CA SER A 76 0.90 0.56 -8.05
C SER A 76 1.16 -0.91 -8.29
N THR A 77 2.38 -1.35 -7.94
CA THR A 77 2.64 -2.76 -7.65
C THR A 77 1.77 -3.22 -6.47
N PRO A 78 1.06 -4.37 -6.58
CA PRO A 78 0.28 -4.90 -5.48
C PRO A 78 1.15 -5.29 -4.29
N VAL A 79 0.59 -5.23 -3.07
CA VAL A 79 1.21 -5.78 -1.86
C VAL A 79 0.33 -6.88 -1.29
N ILE A 80 0.93 -8.04 -1.03
CA ILE A 80 0.26 -9.21 -0.44
C ILE A 80 0.73 -9.37 1.01
N PHE A 81 -0.19 -9.73 1.90
CA PHE A 81 0.14 -9.97 3.30
C PHE A 81 -0.87 -10.93 3.95
N GLN A 82 -0.40 -11.67 4.94
CA GLN A 82 -1.27 -12.49 5.79
C GLN A 82 -1.98 -11.60 6.82
N TYR A 83 -3.28 -11.83 7.00
CA TYR A 83 -4.09 -11.17 7.99
C TYR A 83 -5.17 -12.12 8.50
N LYS A 84 -5.06 -12.51 9.77
CA LYS A 84 -6.03 -13.38 10.45
C LYS A 84 -6.38 -14.67 9.68
N GLY A 85 -5.34 -15.36 9.19
CA GLY A 85 -5.50 -16.63 8.46
C GLY A 85 -5.92 -16.48 6.99
N ARG A 86 -6.03 -15.25 6.47
CA ARG A 86 -6.31 -14.97 5.06
C ARG A 86 -5.12 -14.27 4.41
N ALA A 87 -4.84 -14.63 3.17
CA ALA A 87 -3.92 -13.88 2.32
C ALA A 87 -4.72 -12.75 1.65
N LEU A 88 -4.43 -11.51 2.06
CA LEU A 88 -5.05 -10.32 1.48
C LEU A 88 -4.08 -9.63 0.54
N ILE A 89 -4.64 -8.92 -0.44
CA ILE A 89 -3.89 -8.13 -1.41
C ILE A 89 -4.44 -6.70 -1.46
N ALA A 90 -3.54 -5.73 -1.57
CA ALA A 90 -3.89 -4.34 -1.79
C ALA A 90 -3.17 -3.74 -2.99
N ALA A 91 -3.87 -2.90 -3.74
CA ALA A 91 -3.33 -2.11 -4.84
C ALA A 91 -4.07 -0.77 -4.93
N THR A 92 -3.42 0.23 -5.50
CA THR A 92 -4.04 1.54 -5.74
C THR A 92 -4.37 1.79 -7.20
N THR A 93 -5.46 2.50 -7.43
CA THR A 93 -5.84 3.11 -8.71
C THR A 93 -5.22 4.50 -8.88
N ARG A 94 -5.30 5.09 -10.07
CA ARG A 94 -4.75 6.43 -10.35
C ARG A 94 -5.37 7.56 -9.52
N ASP A 95 -6.64 7.43 -9.14
CA ASP A 95 -7.31 8.36 -8.22
C ASP A 95 -6.85 8.18 -6.74
N GLY A 96 -5.91 7.27 -6.49
CA GLY A 96 -5.30 7.04 -5.19
C GLY A 96 -6.18 6.24 -4.24
N ARG A 97 -7.28 5.63 -4.69
CA ARG A 97 -8.02 4.69 -3.85
C ARG A 97 -7.17 3.47 -3.57
N VAL A 98 -7.17 3.00 -2.32
CA VAL A 98 -6.61 1.70 -1.97
C VAL A 98 -7.73 0.68 -2.02
N HIS A 99 -7.56 -0.34 -2.86
CA HIS A 99 -8.47 -1.48 -2.97
C HIS A 99 -7.90 -2.65 -2.18
N LEU A 100 -8.68 -3.21 -1.26
CA LEU A 100 -8.33 -4.38 -0.46
C LEU A 100 -9.18 -5.57 -0.91
N LEU A 101 -8.53 -6.69 -1.21
CA LEU A 101 -9.16 -7.90 -1.74
C LEU A 101 -8.69 -9.15 -1.01
N ASP A 102 -9.52 -10.19 -1.09
CA ASP A 102 -9.10 -11.55 -0.76
C ASP A 102 -8.43 -12.19 -1.97
N THR A 103 -7.26 -12.78 -1.78
CA THR A 103 -6.54 -13.49 -2.84
C THR A 103 -7.25 -14.78 -3.27
N SER A 104 -8.11 -15.36 -2.43
CA SER A 104 -8.88 -16.57 -2.77
C SER A 104 -10.13 -16.29 -3.61
N ASN A 105 -10.58 -15.03 -3.67
CA ASN A 105 -11.76 -14.61 -4.42
C ASN A 105 -11.61 -13.16 -4.86
N LEU A 106 -10.75 -12.94 -5.87
CA LEU A 106 -10.50 -11.60 -6.40
C LEU A 106 -11.78 -11.01 -6.96
N GLY A 107 -12.23 -9.92 -6.33
CA GLY A 107 -13.38 -9.15 -6.78
C GLY A 107 -14.73 -9.82 -6.55
N GLY A 108 -14.82 -10.92 -5.79
CA GLY A 108 -16.09 -11.63 -5.61
C GLY A 108 -16.57 -12.31 -6.89
N SER A 109 -17.83 -12.75 -6.89
CA SER A 109 -18.43 -13.46 -8.03
C SER A 109 -18.61 -12.60 -9.29
N ASP A 110 -18.61 -11.28 -9.14
CA ASP A 110 -18.73 -10.32 -10.24
C ASP A 110 -17.36 -9.80 -10.72
N HIS A 111 -16.26 -10.21 -10.07
CA HIS A 111 -14.91 -9.69 -10.31
C HIS A 111 -14.80 -8.15 -10.20
N GLN A 112 -15.71 -7.52 -9.46
CA GLN A 112 -15.85 -6.05 -9.34
C GLN A 112 -16.10 -5.60 -7.90
N THR A 113 -16.32 -6.52 -6.98
CA THR A 113 -16.58 -6.23 -5.57
C THR A 113 -15.31 -6.47 -4.73
N PRO A 114 -14.58 -5.42 -4.30
CA PRO A 114 -13.48 -5.57 -3.36
C PRO A 114 -14.01 -5.86 -1.95
N LEU A 115 -13.16 -6.34 -1.05
CA LEU A 115 -13.51 -6.37 0.38
C LEU A 115 -13.75 -4.96 0.90
N PHE A 116 -12.93 -4.01 0.44
CA PHE A 116 -13.09 -2.58 0.70
C PHE A 116 -12.30 -1.75 -0.31
N ALA A 117 -12.79 -0.55 -0.61
CA ALA A 117 -12.04 0.48 -1.33
C ALA A 117 -12.16 1.80 -0.57
N THR A 118 -11.05 2.53 -0.42
CA THR A 118 -11.10 3.86 0.20
C THR A 118 -11.82 4.85 -0.69
N SER A 119 -12.21 6.00 -0.13
CA SER A 119 -12.51 7.20 -0.92
C SER A 119 -11.29 7.60 -1.77
N VAL A 120 -11.53 8.43 -2.79
CA VAL A 120 -10.46 9.09 -3.56
C VAL A 120 -9.52 9.75 -2.57
N SER A 121 -8.20 9.58 -2.72
CA SER A 121 -7.24 10.16 -1.78
C SER A 121 -6.31 11.18 -2.45
N SER A 122 -6.23 11.19 -3.78
CA SER A 122 -5.43 12.14 -4.57
C SER A 122 -6.32 12.91 -5.54
N LYS A 123 -6.18 14.24 -5.58
CA LYS A 123 -6.76 15.09 -6.62
C LYS A 123 -5.77 15.41 -7.75
N ALA A 124 -4.52 15.01 -7.61
CA ALA A 124 -3.50 15.24 -8.63
C ALA A 124 -3.66 14.18 -9.74
N GLY A 125 -4.14 14.61 -10.91
CA GLY A 125 -4.38 13.73 -12.06
C GLY A 125 -3.15 12.97 -12.58
N ASP A 126 -1.94 13.48 -12.28
CA ASP A 126 -0.68 12.88 -12.71
C ASP A 126 0.01 12.02 -11.64
N PHE A 127 -0.61 11.86 -10.47
CA PHE A 127 0.00 11.06 -9.41
C PHE A 127 -0.21 9.58 -9.63
N VAL A 128 0.89 8.85 -9.72
CA VAL A 128 0.89 7.40 -9.92
C VAL A 128 1.75 6.79 -8.80
N PRO A 129 1.15 6.32 -7.70
CA PRO A 129 1.89 5.63 -6.65
C PRO A 129 2.54 4.37 -7.23
N GLY A 130 3.87 4.29 -7.19
CA GLY A 130 4.60 3.21 -7.85
C GLY A 130 4.53 1.86 -7.12
N ALA A 131 4.41 1.88 -5.79
CA ALA A 131 4.33 0.68 -4.96
C ALA A 131 3.70 1.00 -3.61
N LEU A 132 3.04 0.01 -3.02
CA LEU A 132 2.57 0.04 -1.64
C LEU A 132 3.56 -0.70 -0.73
N ALA A 133 3.50 -0.39 0.55
CA ALA A 133 4.14 -1.20 1.58
C ALA A 133 3.11 -1.66 2.61
N SER A 134 3.33 -2.82 3.23
CA SER A 134 2.54 -3.24 4.40
C SER A 134 3.47 -3.62 5.54
N TRP A 135 3.01 -3.39 6.77
CA TRP A 135 3.71 -3.88 7.96
C TRP A 135 2.69 -4.28 9.03
N GLN A 136 3.08 -5.17 9.94
CA GLN A 136 2.31 -5.51 11.12
C GLN A 136 3.04 -4.96 12.35
N ASP A 137 2.35 -4.17 13.18
CA ASP A 137 2.94 -3.72 14.44
C ASP A 137 2.96 -4.83 15.50
N LEU A 138 3.63 -4.54 16.62
CA LEU A 138 3.75 -5.49 17.74
C LEU A 138 2.39 -5.83 18.38
N GLY A 139 1.39 -4.97 18.21
CA GLY A 139 0.02 -5.22 18.65
C GLY A 139 -0.80 -6.06 17.66
N GLY A 140 -0.20 -6.53 16.57
CA GLY A 140 -0.88 -7.32 15.54
C GLY A 140 -1.73 -6.49 14.57
N THR A 141 -1.67 -5.16 14.64
CA THR A 141 -2.38 -4.33 13.66
C THR A 141 -1.65 -4.37 12.33
N ARG A 142 -2.40 -4.65 11.26
CA ARG A 142 -1.90 -4.55 9.89
C ARG A 142 -2.10 -3.13 9.35
N TRP A 143 -1.03 -2.60 8.77
CA TRP A 143 -0.97 -1.29 8.16
C TRP A 143 -0.61 -1.40 6.68
N ILE A 144 -1.23 -0.56 5.85
CA ILE A 144 -0.88 -0.33 4.44
C ILE A 144 -0.41 1.11 4.31
N LEU A 145 0.76 1.31 3.72
CA LEU A 145 1.35 2.60 3.44
C LEU A 145 1.22 2.89 1.94
N ALA A 146 0.60 4.02 1.62
CA ALA A 146 0.44 4.50 0.26
C ALA A 146 1.13 5.86 0.11
N PRO A 147 2.02 6.02 -0.89
CA PRO A 147 2.46 7.34 -1.32
C PRO A 147 1.24 8.18 -1.72
N ALA A 148 1.24 9.46 -1.40
CA ALA A 148 0.22 10.43 -1.83
C ALA A 148 0.88 11.75 -2.21
N ILE A 149 0.22 12.57 -3.04
CA ILE A 149 0.68 13.91 -3.38
C ILE A 149 -0.46 14.91 -3.32
N GLY A 150 -0.12 16.15 -2.97
CA GLY A 150 -1.06 17.26 -2.94
C GLY A 150 -1.99 17.20 -1.74
N THR A 151 -3.07 17.99 -1.84
CA THR A 151 -4.13 18.01 -0.84
C THR A 151 -4.94 16.72 -0.92
N GLN A 152 -5.07 16.06 0.22
CA GLN A 152 -5.90 14.88 0.34
C GLN A 152 -7.37 15.25 0.16
N ALA A 153 -8.16 14.34 -0.42
CA ALA A 153 -9.60 14.56 -0.53
C ALA A 153 -10.23 14.62 0.87
N ALA A 154 -11.17 15.55 1.08
CA ALA A 154 -11.77 15.81 2.39
C ALA A 154 -12.56 14.59 2.92
N ASP A 155 -13.13 13.80 2.00
CA ASP A 155 -13.89 12.58 2.25
C ASP A 155 -13.00 11.35 2.50
N ALA A 156 -11.68 11.47 2.38
CA ALA A 156 -10.76 10.41 2.78
C ALA A 156 -10.62 10.28 4.31
N GLY A 157 -11.27 11.18 5.08
CA GLY A 157 -11.46 11.01 6.52
C GLY A 157 -10.24 11.36 7.37
N PHE A 158 -9.34 12.19 6.85
CA PHE A 158 -8.14 12.66 7.55
C PHE A 158 -8.51 13.54 8.76
N LYS A 159 -8.43 13.00 9.99
CA LYS A 159 -8.87 13.71 11.22
C LYS A 159 -7.78 14.55 11.90
N ALA A 160 -6.52 14.38 11.50
CA ALA A 160 -5.39 15.12 12.04
C ALA A 160 -4.41 15.46 10.92
N GLU A 161 -4.14 16.75 10.76
CA GLU A 161 -3.18 17.27 9.78
C GLU A 161 -2.05 17.99 10.51
N ASN A 162 -0.79 17.71 10.13
CA ASN A 162 0.38 18.45 10.64
C ASN A 162 0.68 19.68 9.79
N GLY A 163 -0.37 20.41 9.41
CA GLY A 163 -0.35 21.47 8.41
C GLY A 163 -0.50 20.95 6.98
N ALA A 164 -0.56 21.89 6.03
CA ALA A 164 -0.90 21.62 4.65
C ALA A 164 0.12 20.71 3.94
N VAL A 165 -0.41 19.69 3.26
CA VAL A 165 0.34 18.78 2.37
C VAL A 165 0.41 19.40 0.99
N THR A 166 1.54 20.04 0.66
CA THR A 166 1.71 20.76 -0.62
C THR A 166 2.64 20.04 -1.60
N LYS A 167 3.20 18.89 -1.20
CA LYS A 167 4.12 18.06 -2.01
C LYS A 167 3.72 16.59 -1.85
N GLY A 168 4.70 15.70 -1.64
CA GLY A 168 4.48 14.29 -1.35
C GLY A 168 4.26 14.02 0.14
N SER A 169 3.49 12.98 0.42
CA SER A 169 3.26 12.42 1.74
C SER A 169 3.15 10.90 1.67
N VAL A 170 3.13 10.27 2.84
CA VAL A 170 2.78 8.86 2.98
C VAL A 170 1.56 8.77 3.87
N VAL A 171 0.50 8.14 3.36
CA VAL A 171 -0.73 7.85 4.07
C VAL A 171 -0.66 6.45 4.65
N ALA A 172 -1.13 6.28 5.88
CA ALA A 172 -1.21 5.00 6.56
C ALA A 172 -2.66 4.59 6.80
N TRP A 173 -3.02 3.41 6.29
CA TRP A 173 -4.32 2.76 6.46
C TRP A 173 -4.18 1.56 7.39
N LYS A 174 -4.92 1.57 8.49
CA LYS A 174 -5.15 0.45 9.39
C LYS A 174 -6.24 -0.45 8.84
N ILE A 175 -5.99 -1.76 8.81
CA ILE A 175 -7.04 -2.74 8.51
C ILE A 175 -7.83 -3.06 9.78
N VAL A 176 -9.17 -3.04 9.69
CA VAL A 176 -10.07 -3.53 10.73
C VAL A 176 -11.12 -4.47 10.15
N GLU A 177 -11.63 -5.39 10.96
CA GLU A 177 -12.46 -6.51 10.48
C GLU A 177 -13.96 -6.21 10.40
N HIS A 178 -14.45 -5.10 10.94
CA HIS A 178 -15.87 -4.72 10.79
C HIS A 178 -16.21 -4.45 9.31
N GLY A 179 -16.58 -5.49 8.56
CA GLY A 179 -16.79 -5.46 7.11
C GLY A 179 -15.52 -5.17 6.31
N PHE A 180 -14.34 -5.59 6.78
CA PHE A 180 -13.03 -5.28 6.16
C PHE A 180 -12.76 -3.79 5.92
N ARG A 181 -13.15 -2.92 6.85
CA ARG A 181 -12.92 -1.49 6.70
C ARG A 181 -11.43 -1.10 6.84
N LEU A 182 -10.99 -0.15 6.04
CA LEU A 182 -9.73 0.56 6.28
C LEU A 182 -10.03 1.84 7.08
N TRP A 183 -9.34 2.02 8.20
CA TRP A 183 -9.34 3.28 8.95
C TRP A 183 -7.98 3.95 8.83
N GLN A 184 -7.96 5.27 8.81
CA GLN A 184 -6.71 5.99 8.88
C GLN A 184 -6.06 5.82 10.27
N ALA A 185 -4.72 5.72 10.32
CA ALA A 185 -3.99 5.93 11.56
C ALA A 185 -4.32 7.33 12.13
N ARG A 186 -4.60 7.44 13.42
CA ARG A 186 -4.39 8.71 14.13
C ARG A 186 -2.88 8.86 14.33
N GLY A 187 -2.19 9.29 13.29
CA GLY A 187 -0.73 9.35 13.24
C GLY A 187 -0.25 10.40 12.26
N ASN A 188 0.89 10.99 12.57
CA ASN A 188 1.41 12.15 11.89
C ASN A 188 1.83 11.84 10.44
N LEU A 189 1.24 12.55 9.47
CA LEU A 189 1.71 12.55 8.09
C LEU A 189 3.18 12.99 8.04
N CYS A 190 4.10 12.07 7.74
CA CYS A 190 5.54 12.27 7.86
C CYS A 190 6.00 12.98 6.54
N ARG A 191 6.49 14.24 6.62
CA ARG A 191 6.85 15.13 5.49
C ARG A 191 8.22 14.79 4.92
N THR A 192 8.36 14.66 3.59
CA THR A 192 9.67 14.57 2.92
C THR A 192 10.07 15.95 2.37
N GLY A 193 10.80 16.75 3.17
CA GLY A 193 11.35 18.03 2.73
C GLY A 193 12.35 18.62 3.74
N PRO A 194 13.30 19.48 3.30
CA PRO A 194 14.34 20.00 4.18
C PRO A 194 13.73 20.91 5.26
N ALA A 195 13.88 20.49 6.51
CA ALA A 195 13.43 21.26 7.67
C ALA A 195 14.33 22.50 7.86
N ARG A 196 13.81 23.71 7.60
CA ARG A 196 14.40 24.95 8.16
C ARG A 196 13.74 25.27 9.52
N LYS A 197 14.61 25.69 10.44
CA LYS A 197 14.55 25.69 11.92
C LYS A 197 13.46 26.57 12.58
N ARG A 198 12.98 26.13 13.76
CA ARG A 198 13.25 26.77 15.07
C ARG A 198 12.83 25.82 16.22
N LEU A 199 13.79 25.32 16.99
CA LEU A 199 13.56 24.55 18.22
C LEU A 199 13.55 25.53 19.41
N ARG A 200 12.44 25.62 20.15
CA ARG A 200 12.47 26.01 21.57
C ARG A 200 12.56 24.73 22.40
N LYS A 201 13.47 24.72 23.38
CA LYS A 201 13.75 23.62 24.31
C LYS A 201 12.60 23.44 25.31
N SER A 202 12.12 22.23 25.51
CA SER A 202 11.55 21.76 26.78
C SER A 202 11.75 20.25 26.91
N ALA A 203 11.85 19.79 28.16
CA ALA A 203 12.70 18.70 28.65
C ALA A 203 12.23 17.26 28.38
N LEU A 204 13.21 16.33 28.47
CA LEU A 204 13.07 14.85 28.50
C LEU A 204 13.05 14.36 29.96
N PRO A 205 12.52 13.14 30.21
CA PRO A 205 13.43 12.11 30.71
C PRO A 205 13.44 10.83 29.85
N ALA A 206 14.56 10.11 29.94
CA ALA A 206 14.98 9.00 29.09
C ALA A 206 14.60 7.61 29.66
N THR A 207 15.09 6.56 28.97
CA THR A 207 15.09 5.09 29.28
C THR A 207 13.94 4.33 28.58
N ILE A 208 14.08 3.28 27.76
CA ILE A 208 15.07 2.20 27.60
C ILE A 208 15.23 1.80 26.11
N LEU A 209 16.48 1.63 25.67
CA LEU A 209 16.91 0.90 24.47
C LEU A 209 17.25 -0.54 24.87
N LYS A 210 16.96 -1.54 24.03
CA LYS A 210 17.83 -2.72 23.79
C LYS A 210 17.28 -3.66 22.69
N ASN A 211 17.78 -3.50 21.47
CA ASN A 211 18.38 -4.58 20.66
C ASN A 211 18.88 -4.02 19.30
N PRO A 212 20.20 -3.95 19.03
CA PRO A 212 20.73 -3.44 17.77
C PRO A 212 21.35 -4.57 16.95
N SER A 213 20.60 -5.14 16.01
CA SER A 213 21.19 -5.95 14.92
C SER A 213 20.27 -5.99 13.71
N LEU A 214 19.99 -4.84 13.11
CA LEU A 214 19.44 -4.73 11.74
C LEU A 214 19.46 -3.29 11.15
N PHE A 215 20.26 -2.37 11.70
CA PHE A 215 20.17 -0.93 11.37
C PHE A 215 21.49 -0.26 10.97
N ASP A 216 22.42 -1.00 10.39
CA ASP A 216 23.74 -0.47 10.01
C ASP A 216 23.89 0.03 8.57
N ARG A 217 22.79 0.23 7.83
CA ARG A 217 22.82 0.95 6.54
C ARG A 217 22.12 2.31 6.53
N ILE A 218 21.67 2.81 7.68
CA ILE A 218 21.01 4.12 7.77
C ILE A 218 21.83 5.03 8.68
N GLY A 219 22.39 6.10 8.10
CA GLY A 219 23.21 7.08 8.81
C GLY A 219 22.48 7.75 10.00
N PRO A 220 23.23 8.40 10.91
CA PRO A 220 22.73 8.89 12.21
C PRO A 220 21.59 9.92 12.12
N ALA A 221 21.39 10.58 10.97
CA ALA A 221 20.25 11.47 10.72
C ALA A 221 18.94 10.69 10.47
N GLY A 222 18.99 9.57 9.74
CA GLY A 222 17.82 8.73 9.49
C GLY A 222 17.34 8.03 10.76
N ARG A 223 18.26 7.56 11.61
CA ARG A 223 17.93 6.89 12.87
C ARG A 223 17.14 7.76 13.87
N ARG A 224 17.34 9.08 13.87
CA ARG A 224 16.61 10.02 14.73
C ARG A 224 15.25 10.44 14.17
N HIS A 225 15.08 10.44 12.85
CA HIS A 225 13.81 10.80 12.21
C HIS A 225 12.76 9.69 12.38
N TRP A 226 13.18 8.42 12.24
CA TRP A 226 12.29 7.26 12.37
C TRP A 226 11.82 7.02 13.81
N ARG A 227 12.69 7.16 14.82
CA ARG A 227 12.28 6.99 16.24
C ARG A 227 11.24 8.02 16.68
N ARG A 228 11.19 9.21 16.07
CA ARG A 228 10.26 10.28 16.44
C ARG A 228 8.85 10.13 15.84
N CYS A 229 8.71 9.40 14.72
CA CYS A 229 7.38 9.09 14.12
C CYS A 229 6.68 7.90 14.85
N LEU A 230 7.37 7.15 15.74
CA LEU A 230 6.82 5.93 16.40
C LEU A 230 6.47 6.04 17.90
N THR A 231 6.88 7.08 18.63
CA THR A 231 6.77 7.10 20.12
C THR A 231 5.71 8.05 20.69
N SER A 232 4.75 8.56 19.92
CA SER A 232 3.65 9.37 20.49
C SER A 232 2.35 8.57 20.61
N GLU A 233 2.28 7.69 21.60
CA GLU A 233 1.00 7.18 22.11
C GLU A 233 0.37 8.26 23.02
N GLN A 234 -0.80 8.78 22.63
CA GLN A 234 -1.68 9.49 23.57
C GLN A 234 -2.72 8.51 24.12
N LYS A 235 -2.75 8.33 25.44
CA LYS A 235 -3.74 7.53 26.19
C LYS A 235 -5.17 7.93 25.79
N PRO A 236 -6.11 6.96 25.65
CA PRO A 236 -7.52 7.28 25.46
C PRO A 236 -8.10 7.86 26.75
N GLN A 237 -8.66 9.07 26.66
CA GLN A 237 -9.53 9.62 27.71
C GLN A 237 -10.92 9.01 27.55
N ILE A 238 -11.27 8.08 28.44
CA ILE A 238 -12.63 7.59 28.62
C ILE A 238 -13.35 8.64 29.45
N ARG A 239 -14.34 9.33 28.87
CA ARG A 239 -15.32 10.11 29.65
C ARG A 239 -16.51 9.19 29.90
N ASN A 240 -16.72 8.85 31.16
CA ASN A 240 -17.95 8.22 31.63
C ASN A 240 -19.09 9.23 31.45
N ALA A 241 -20.14 8.84 30.73
CA ALA A 241 -21.42 9.52 30.80
C ALA A 241 -22.16 8.96 32.03
N THR A 242 -22.35 9.82 33.03
CA THR A 242 -23.34 9.57 34.10
C THR A 242 -24.72 9.96 33.56
N LEU A 243 -25.72 9.18 33.97
CA LEU A 243 -27.15 9.22 33.63
C LEU A 243 -27.75 10.62 33.42
#